data_AF-A0A847MW35-F1
#
_entry.id   AF-A0A847MW35-F1
#
_cell.length_a   1.000
_cell.length_b   1.000
_cell.length_c   1.000
_cell.angle_alpha   90.00
_cell.angle_beta   90.00
_cell.angle_gamma   90.00
#
_symmetry.space_group_name_H-M   'P 1'
#
loop_
_entity.id
_entity.type
_entity.pdbx_description
1 polymer ?
#
loop_
_entity_poly.entity_id
_entity_poly.type
_entity_poly.pdbx_seq_one_letter_code
_entity_poly.pdbx_strand_id
1 'polypeptide(L)'
;MEVADQGFTQLDGGEYGSPEVTFGVVITNSGNAMATDARLQIAFKDDSGAVVDTAEEYLTVVLPGSSVAVGSSIYDVDGVTDMTVQLMPGSTEALEDEPANFEVVDVNTRQSEFGLTTTATVKSPFTRDLEDLQAVAIYRDGSGAVIGGAFTFINFVPAGGEGAVSIDAMYEGLEPAATDVYIGISALTLLADS
;
A
#
# COMPACT_ATOMS: atom_id res chain seq x y z
N MET A 1 7.73 -14.54 -1.39
CA MET A 1 6.86 -13.45 -0.92
C MET A 1 5.89 -13.98 0.10
N GLU A 2 5.55 -13.15 1.08
CA GLU A 2 4.57 -13.46 2.12
C GLU A 2 3.86 -12.18 2.58
N VAL A 3 2.66 -12.34 3.13
CA VAL A 3 1.98 -11.26 3.86
C VAL A 3 2.72 -11.07 5.18
N ALA A 4 3.36 -9.92 5.36
CA ALA A 4 4.14 -9.60 6.54
C ALA A 4 3.28 -8.96 7.64
N ASP A 5 2.28 -8.18 7.24
CA ASP A 5 1.35 -7.53 8.15
C ASP A 5 0.05 -7.17 7.43
N GLN A 6 -1.04 -7.01 8.18
CA GLN A 6 -2.34 -6.64 7.64
C GLN A 6 -3.26 -6.10 8.72
N GLY A 7 -4.22 -5.28 8.33
CA GLY A 7 -5.29 -4.85 9.22
C GLY A 7 -6.29 -3.93 8.54
N PHE A 8 -7.35 -3.61 9.26
CA PHE A 8 -8.46 -2.81 8.75
C PHE A 8 -9.14 -2.05 9.88
N THR A 9 -9.92 -1.03 9.52
CA THR A 9 -10.84 -0.35 10.42
C THR A 9 -12.18 -0.17 9.72
N GLN A 10 -13.27 -0.54 10.42
CA GLN A 10 -14.63 -0.15 10.06
C GLN A 10 -14.84 1.30 10.48
N LEU A 11 -15.20 2.15 9.52
CA LEU A 11 -15.53 3.56 9.71
C LEU A 11 -17.05 3.72 9.55
N ASP A 12 -17.65 4.47 10.48
CA ASP A 12 -19.10 4.73 10.51
C ASP A 12 -19.53 5.81 9.49
N GLY A 13 -18.58 6.56 8.92
CA GLY A 13 -18.79 7.58 7.90
C GLY A 13 -17.50 7.92 7.15
N GLY A 14 -17.41 7.54 5.88
CA GLY A 14 -16.30 7.84 4.98
C GLY A 14 -16.52 9.04 4.06
N GLU A 15 -15.84 9.06 2.91
CA GLU A 15 -15.84 10.14 1.89
C GLU A 15 -17.26 10.62 1.46
N TYR A 16 -18.30 9.80 1.65
CA TYR A 16 -19.68 10.10 1.29
C TYR A 16 -20.69 9.99 2.44
N GLY A 17 -20.22 9.89 3.68
CA GLY A 17 -21.06 9.68 4.86
C GLY A 17 -21.76 8.31 4.92
N SER A 18 -21.32 7.35 4.09
CA SER A 18 -21.68 5.94 4.22
C SER A 18 -20.61 5.16 4.98
N PRO A 19 -20.96 4.03 5.62
CA PRO A 19 -20.00 3.14 6.24
C PRO A 19 -18.97 2.63 5.22
N GLU A 20 -17.72 2.54 5.63
CA GLU A 20 -16.64 2.01 4.81
C GLU A 20 -15.63 1.23 5.64
N VAL A 21 -14.82 0.40 4.98
CA VAL A 21 -13.67 -0.25 5.60
C VAL A 21 -12.41 0.23 4.91
N THR A 22 -11.49 0.86 5.64
CA THR A 22 -10.11 1.06 5.18
C THR A 22 -9.26 -0.13 5.61
N PHE A 23 -8.34 -0.56 4.74
CA PHE A 23 -7.44 -1.67 5.02
C PHE A 23 -6.03 -1.41 4.49
N GLY A 24 -5.07 -2.10 5.10
CA GLY A 24 -3.68 -2.11 4.67
C GLY A 24 -3.12 -3.53 4.72
N VAL A 25 -2.29 -3.87 3.75
CA VAL A 25 -1.57 -5.15 3.67
C VAL A 25 -0.12 -4.86 3.29
N VAL A 26 0.82 -5.35 4.08
CA VAL A 26 2.26 -5.27 3.80
C VAL A 26 2.74 -6.61 3.30
N ILE A 27 3.47 -6.61 2.18
CA ILE A 27 3.98 -7.80 1.51
C ILE A 27 5.49 -7.69 1.47
N THR A 28 6.18 -8.75 1.91
CA THR A 28 7.64 -8.80 1.87
C THR A 28 8.12 -9.86 0.90
N ASN A 29 9.11 -9.51 0.09
CA ASN A 29 9.87 -10.45 -0.73
C ASN A 29 11.23 -10.74 -0.08
N SER A 30 11.27 -11.71 0.83
CA SER A 30 12.51 -12.18 1.47
C SER A 30 13.39 -13.06 0.57
N GLY A 31 12.98 -13.31 -0.67
CA GLY A 31 13.75 -14.07 -1.66
C GLY A 31 14.88 -13.26 -2.31
N ASN A 32 15.65 -13.94 -3.16
CA ASN A 32 16.72 -13.34 -3.99
C ASN A 32 16.29 -13.08 -5.45
N ALA A 33 15.05 -13.44 -5.80
CA ALA A 33 14.47 -13.20 -7.10
C ALA A 33 13.39 -12.12 -7.00
N MET A 34 13.30 -11.29 -8.04
CA MET A 34 12.19 -10.36 -8.21
C MET A 34 10.92 -11.18 -8.42
N ALA A 35 9.82 -10.74 -7.84
CA ALA A 35 8.51 -11.34 -8.09
C ALA A 35 7.65 -10.39 -8.92
N THR A 36 6.94 -10.92 -9.91
CA THR A 36 6.08 -10.14 -10.80
C THR A 36 4.69 -10.75 -10.87
N ASP A 37 3.70 -9.91 -11.20
CA ASP A 37 2.32 -10.33 -11.46
C ASP A 37 1.68 -11.13 -10.33
N ALA A 38 2.02 -10.80 -9.08
CA ALA A 38 1.38 -11.40 -7.93
C ALA A 38 0.06 -10.69 -7.62
N ARG A 39 -0.83 -11.38 -6.91
CA ARG A 39 -2.19 -10.90 -6.65
C ARG A 39 -2.61 -11.20 -5.23
N LEU A 40 -3.35 -10.29 -4.63
CA LEU A 40 -4.00 -10.48 -3.34
C LEU A 40 -5.49 -10.66 -3.57
N GLN A 41 -6.05 -11.68 -2.93
CA GLN A 41 -7.49 -11.80 -2.73
C GLN A 41 -7.79 -11.54 -1.27
N ILE A 42 -8.59 -10.52 -0.99
CA ILE A 42 -8.93 -10.06 0.34
C ILE A 42 -10.42 -10.31 0.55
N ALA A 43 -10.78 -10.92 1.68
CA ALA A 43 -12.17 -11.15 2.05
C ALA A 43 -12.45 -10.53 3.42
N PHE A 44 -13.55 -9.79 3.49
CA PHE A 44 -14.07 -9.13 4.68
C PHE A 44 -15.31 -9.90 5.15
N LYS A 45 -15.40 -10.19 6.44
CA LYS A 45 -16.46 -11.03 7.00
C LYS A 45 -17.13 -10.39 8.20
N ASP A 46 -18.41 -10.73 8.37
CA ASP A 46 -19.19 -10.40 9.56
C ASP A 46 -18.88 -11.33 10.75
N ASP A 47 -19.54 -11.07 11.88
CA ASP A 47 -19.39 -11.82 13.14
C ASP A 47 -19.84 -13.30 13.04
N SER A 48 -20.66 -13.63 12.05
CA SER A 48 -21.08 -14.99 11.73
C SER A 48 -20.04 -15.75 10.91
N GLY A 49 -19.03 -15.04 10.39
CA GLY A 49 -18.01 -15.56 9.47
C GLY A 49 -18.46 -15.58 8.00
N ALA A 50 -19.57 -14.93 7.66
CA ALA A 50 -20.01 -14.81 6.27
C ALA A 50 -19.22 -13.70 5.57
N VAL A 51 -18.84 -13.93 4.31
CA VAL A 51 -18.16 -12.91 3.50
C VAL A 51 -19.18 -11.85 3.11
N VAL A 52 -18.92 -10.60 3.49
CA VAL A 52 -19.75 -9.45 3.16
C VAL A 52 -19.19 -8.67 1.97
N ASP A 53 -17.87 -8.66 1.80
CA ASP A 53 -17.21 -8.09 0.61
C ASP A 53 -15.84 -8.73 0.35
N THR A 54 -15.29 -8.46 -0.83
CA THR A 54 -13.95 -8.90 -1.26
C THR A 54 -13.25 -7.80 -2.05
N ALA A 55 -11.94 -7.68 -1.86
CA ALA A 55 -11.07 -6.86 -2.71
C ALA A 55 -10.04 -7.73 -3.43
N GLU A 56 -9.56 -7.21 -4.55
CA GLU A 56 -8.60 -7.87 -5.41
C GLU A 56 -7.55 -6.88 -5.89
N GLU A 57 -6.30 -7.16 -5.56
CA GLU A 57 -5.21 -6.19 -5.69
C GLU A 57 -4.00 -6.83 -6.37
N TYR A 58 -3.26 -6.03 -7.12
CA TYR A 58 -2.17 -6.52 -7.98
C TYR A 58 -0.83 -5.94 -7.55
N LEU A 59 0.18 -6.80 -7.52
CA LEU A 59 1.57 -6.45 -7.27
C LEU A 59 2.34 -6.68 -8.57
N THR A 60 2.58 -5.61 -9.33
CA THR A 60 3.26 -5.71 -10.63
C THR A 60 4.70 -6.18 -10.48
N VAL A 61 5.47 -5.54 -9.59
CA VAL A 61 6.85 -5.91 -9.29
C VAL A 61 7.12 -5.77 -7.79
N VAL A 62 7.73 -6.79 -7.20
CA VAL A 62 8.25 -6.76 -5.83
C VAL A 62 9.72 -7.18 -5.87
N LEU A 63 10.61 -6.21 -5.62
CA LEU A 63 12.06 -6.41 -5.70
C LEU A 63 12.55 -7.36 -4.58
N PRO A 64 13.62 -8.13 -4.81
CA PRO A 64 14.18 -8.99 -3.77
C PRO A 64 14.64 -8.18 -2.55
N GLY A 65 14.42 -8.70 -1.36
CA GLY A 65 14.74 -8.04 -0.09
C GLY A 65 13.91 -6.81 0.23
N SER A 66 12.88 -6.50 -0.56
CA SER A 66 12.02 -5.33 -0.38
C SER A 66 10.64 -5.69 0.19
N SER A 67 9.94 -4.66 0.66
CA SER A 67 8.53 -4.72 1.00
C SER A 67 7.76 -3.71 0.16
N VAL A 68 6.57 -4.11 -0.28
CA VAL A 68 5.55 -3.24 -0.88
C VAL A 68 4.29 -3.32 -0.02
N ALA A 69 3.33 -2.45 -0.28
CA ALA A 69 2.05 -2.49 0.42
C ALA A 69 0.88 -2.24 -0.53
N VAL A 70 -0.29 -2.61 -0.05
CA VAL A 70 -1.59 -2.26 -0.61
C VAL A 70 -2.35 -1.54 0.49
N GLY A 71 -2.93 -0.39 0.17
CA GLY A 71 -3.75 0.39 1.10
C GLY A 71 -4.92 0.97 0.32
N SER A 72 -6.14 0.69 0.75
CA SER A 72 -7.36 1.09 0.04
C SER A 72 -8.57 1.09 0.99
N SER A 73 -9.74 1.41 0.46
CA SER A 73 -11.02 1.30 1.15
C SER A 73 -12.11 0.63 0.31
N ILE A 74 -13.11 0.07 0.99
CA ILE A 74 -14.35 -0.43 0.41
C ILE A 74 -15.49 0.41 0.97
N TYR A 75 -16.28 1.01 0.08
CA TYR A 75 -17.44 1.83 0.43
C TYR A 75 -18.71 1.00 0.57
N ASP A 76 -19.68 1.55 1.31
CA ASP A 76 -21.02 0.97 1.50
C ASP A 76 -21.01 -0.44 2.14
N VAL A 77 -19.99 -0.69 2.98
CA VAL A 77 -19.83 -1.94 3.73
C VAL A 77 -19.82 -1.66 5.22
N ASP A 78 -20.56 -2.48 5.97
CA ASP A 78 -20.72 -2.36 7.42
C ASP A 78 -20.68 -3.75 8.07
N GLY A 79 -20.42 -3.79 9.38
CA GLY A 79 -20.43 -5.01 10.18
C GLY A 79 -19.21 -5.91 9.96
N VAL A 80 -18.12 -5.39 9.38
CA VAL A 80 -16.89 -6.18 9.19
C VAL A 80 -16.19 -6.39 10.53
N THR A 81 -15.91 -7.65 10.85
CA THR A 81 -15.22 -8.06 12.08
C THR A 81 -13.97 -8.90 11.84
N ASP A 82 -13.80 -9.46 10.63
CA ASP A 82 -12.64 -10.24 10.23
C ASP A 82 -12.19 -9.90 8.82
N MET A 83 -10.87 -9.90 8.59
CA MET A 83 -10.26 -9.74 7.28
C MET A 83 -9.25 -10.86 7.05
N THR A 84 -9.36 -11.51 5.91
CA THR A 84 -8.38 -12.53 5.48
C THR A 84 -7.79 -12.17 4.13
N VAL A 85 -6.46 -12.28 4.03
CA VAL A 85 -5.72 -12.06 2.79
C VAL A 85 -5.12 -13.37 2.30
N GLN A 86 -5.30 -13.64 1.01
CA GLN A 86 -4.64 -14.72 0.30
C GLN A 86 -3.70 -14.13 -0.75
N LEU A 87 -2.40 -14.37 -0.58
CA LEU A 87 -1.40 -14.03 -1.58
C LEU A 87 -1.29 -15.15 -2.61
N MET A 88 -1.63 -14.83 -3.86
CA MET A 88 -1.41 -15.69 -5.02
C MET A 88 -0.09 -15.27 -5.67
N PRO A 89 0.94 -16.14 -5.67
CA PRO A 89 2.21 -15.82 -6.28
C PRO A 89 2.08 -15.75 -7.80
N GLY A 90 2.76 -14.78 -8.40
CA GLY A 90 2.94 -14.70 -9.85
C GLY A 90 4.23 -15.40 -10.29
N SER A 91 4.99 -14.74 -11.15
CA SER A 91 6.27 -15.24 -11.64
C SER A 91 7.44 -14.75 -10.79
N THR A 92 8.60 -15.40 -10.92
CA THR A 92 9.85 -14.95 -10.30
C THR A 92 10.97 -14.91 -11.33
N GLU A 93 11.76 -13.85 -11.28
CA GLU A 93 12.90 -13.64 -12.17
C GLU A 93 14.16 -13.33 -11.35
N ALA A 94 15.26 -14.02 -11.64
CA ALA A 94 16.53 -13.75 -11.00
C ALA A 94 17.09 -12.42 -11.51
N LEU A 95 17.65 -11.61 -10.63
CA LEU A 95 18.38 -10.40 -11.04
C LEU A 95 19.82 -10.76 -11.40
N GLU A 96 20.34 -10.13 -12.45
CA GLU A 96 21.76 -10.24 -12.82
C GLU A 96 22.66 -9.44 -11.87
N ASP A 97 22.14 -8.32 -11.35
CA ASP A 97 22.82 -7.41 -10.43
C ASP A 97 22.20 -7.42 -9.02
N GLU A 98 22.90 -6.81 -8.06
CA GLU A 98 22.41 -6.68 -6.68
C GLU A 98 21.11 -5.83 -6.65
N PRO A 99 20.06 -6.28 -5.94
CA PRO A 99 18.80 -5.55 -5.89
C PRO A 99 18.97 -4.17 -5.24
N ALA A 100 18.64 -3.14 -6.00
CA ALA A 100 18.46 -1.79 -5.48
C ALA A 100 17.02 -1.62 -4.97
N ASN A 101 16.80 -0.78 -3.96
CA ASN A 101 15.47 -0.49 -3.43
C ASN A 101 15.30 1.01 -3.11
N PHE A 102 14.06 1.49 -3.17
CA PHE A 102 13.73 2.87 -2.81
C PHE A 102 14.02 3.12 -1.33
N GLU A 103 14.50 4.32 -1.02
CA GLU A 103 14.58 4.81 0.35
C GLU A 103 13.46 5.83 0.56
N VAL A 104 12.68 5.66 1.64
CA VAL A 104 11.61 6.57 2.01
C VAL A 104 11.98 7.28 3.30
N VAL A 105 11.93 8.61 3.29
CA VAL A 105 12.31 9.48 4.42
C VAL A 105 11.29 10.58 4.63
N ASP A 106 11.42 11.29 5.75
CA ASP A 106 10.62 12.46 6.10
C ASP A 106 9.10 12.20 6.09
N VAL A 107 8.71 10.99 6.49
CA VAL A 107 7.30 10.60 6.58
C VAL A 107 6.61 11.42 7.67
N ASN A 108 5.55 12.12 7.30
CA ASN A 108 4.72 12.90 8.21
C ASN A 108 3.25 12.72 7.86
N THR A 109 2.43 12.38 8.85
CA THR A 109 0.98 12.32 8.70
C THR A 109 0.34 13.36 9.60
N ARG A 110 -0.64 14.08 9.05
CA ARG A 110 -1.43 15.07 9.77
C ARG A 110 -2.92 14.89 9.48
N GLN A 111 -3.73 15.23 10.47
CA GLN A 111 -5.15 15.44 10.26
C GLN A 111 -5.37 16.67 9.38
N SER A 112 -6.34 16.58 8.49
CA SER A 112 -6.85 17.63 7.62
C SER A 112 -8.36 17.76 7.84
N GLU A 113 -9.00 18.71 7.15
CA GLU A 113 -10.46 18.85 7.23
C GLU A 113 -11.23 17.68 6.58
N PHE A 114 -10.56 16.90 5.71
CA PHE A 114 -11.18 15.81 4.93
C PHE A 114 -10.65 14.42 5.30
N GLY A 115 -9.89 14.28 6.39
CA GLY A 115 -9.22 13.02 6.78
C GLY A 115 -7.72 13.22 6.96
N LEU A 116 -6.89 12.32 6.45
CA LEU A 116 -5.44 12.33 6.66
C LEU A 116 -4.68 12.79 5.42
N THR A 117 -3.63 13.58 5.61
CA THR A 117 -2.60 13.83 4.60
C THR A 117 -1.27 13.28 5.09
N THR A 118 -0.67 12.39 4.31
CA THR A 118 0.66 11.82 4.55
C THR A 118 1.64 12.33 3.50
N THR A 119 2.72 12.99 3.91
CA THR A 119 3.81 13.39 3.04
C THR A 119 5.05 12.54 3.28
N ALA A 120 5.83 12.27 2.22
CA ALA A 120 7.13 11.62 2.31
C ALA A 120 8.05 12.06 1.17
N THR A 121 9.35 11.82 1.33
CA THR A 121 10.35 11.93 0.26
C THR A 121 10.84 10.54 -0.13
N VAL A 122 10.86 10.26 -1.43
CA VAL A 122 11.29 9.00 -2.02
C VAL A 122 12.57 9.21 -2.78
N LYS A 123 13.62 8.47 -2.44
CA LYS A 123 14.89 8.48 -3.17
C LYS A 123 14.97 7.26 -4.07
N SER A 124 15.23 7.51 -5.35
CA SER A 124 15.41 6.47 -6.36
C SER A 124 16.87 6.00 -6.36
N PRO A 125 17.13 4.69 -6.24
CA PRO A 125 18.48 4.15 -6.42
C PRO A 125 18.82 3.90 -7.90
N PHE A 126 17.86 4.09 -8.81
CA PHE A 126 17.98 3.67 -10.20
C PHE A 126 18.64 4.74 -11.06
N THR A 127 19.38 4.32 -12.10
CA THR A 127 20.08 5.24 -13.02
C THR A 127 19.18 5.79 -14.13
N ARG A 128 17.86 5.67 -13.97
CA ARG A 128 16.86 6.11 -14.93
C ARG A 128 15.74 6.86 -14.22
N ASP A 129 15.10 7.74 -14.97
CA ASP A 129 13.90 8.42 -14.53
C ASP A 129 12.75 7.41 -14.40
N LEU A 130 11.88 7.62 -13.43
CA LEU A 130 10.72 6.77 -13.16
C LEU A 130 9.47 7.62 -13.07
N GLU A 131 8.41 7.15 -13.68
CA GLU A 131 7.09 7.80 -13.67
C GLU A 131 6.05 6.87 -13.05
N ASP A 132 4.96 7.46 -12.56
CA ASP A 132 3.78 6.75 -12.03
C ASP A 132 4.11 5.66 -10.99
N LEU A 133 5.08 5.92 -10.11
CA LEU A 133 5.39 5.02 -8.99
C LEU A 133 4.23 5.03 -8.00
N GLN A 134 3.77 3.87 -7.57
CA GLN A 134 2.73 3.79 -6.56
C GLN A 134 3.35 4.05 -5.18
N ALA A 135 2.81 5.00 -4.45
CA ALA A 135 3.17 5.26 -3.06
C ALA A 135 1.99 4.91 -2.16
N VAL A 136 2.23 4.06 -1.17
CA VAL A 136 1.20 3.52 -0.28
C VAL A 136 1.53 3.88 1.16
N ALA A 137 0.63 4.60 1.83
CA ALA A 137 0.68 4.85 3.25
C ALA A 137 -0.02 3.71 3.99
N ILE A 138 0.63 3.18 5.02
CA ILE A 138 0.06 2.20 5.95
C ILE A 138 -0.03 2.85 7.33
N TYR A 139 -1.26 3.02 7.78
CA TYR A 139 -1.59 3.67 9.04
C TYR A 139 -1.56 2.67 10.18
N ARG A 140 -0.96 3.04 11.31
CA ARG A 140 -0.82 2.18 12.49
C ARG A 140 -1.33 2.83 13.76
N ASP A 141 -1.92 2.02 14.64
CA ASP A 141 -2.29 2.44 15.99
C ASP A 141 -1.09 2.49 16.95
N GLY A 142 -1.33 2.88 18.20
CA GLY A 142 -0.29 2.97 19.24
C GLY A 142 0.32 1.63 19.67
N SER A 143 -0.28 0.50 19.27
CA SER A 143 0.28 -0.84 19.46
C SER A 143 1.15 -1.29 18.28
N GLY A 144 1.11 -0.55 17.17
CA GLY A 144 1.78 -0.87 15.91
C GLY A 144 0.93 -1.68 14.94
N ALA A 145 -0.33 -1.99 15.27
CA ALA A 145 -1.23 -2.73 14.40
C ALA A 145 -1.66 -1.86 13.20
N VAL A 146 -1.78 -2.47 12.02
CA VAL A 146 -2.32 -1.79 10.83
C VAL A 146 -3.80 -1.48 11.06
N ILE A 147 -4.19 -0.23 10.84
CA ILE A 147 -5.58 0.24 10.97
C ILE A 147 -6.17 0.73 9.65
N GLY A 148 -5.40 0.67 8.57
CA GLY A 148 -5.84 1.11 7.25
C GLY A 148 -4.67 1.47 6.35
N GLY A 149 -4.99 1.96 5.16
CA GLY A 149 -3.99 2.44 4.23
C GLY A 149 -4.63 3.22 3.10
N ALA A 150 -3.81 4.01 2.40
CA ALA A 150 -4.21 4.77 1.23
C ALA A 150 -3.05 4.82 0.24
N PHE A 151 -3.33 5.15 -1.02
CA PHE A 151 -2.29 5.24 -2.04
C PHE A 151 -2.45 6.46 -2.94
N THR A 152 -1.36 6.79 -3.62
CA THR A 152 -1.32 7.75 -4.72
C THR A 152 -0.23 7.34 -5.71
N PHE A 153 -0.02 8.14 -6.74
CA PHE A 153 1.09 7.98 -7.67
C PHE A 153 2.06 9.16 -7.59
N ILE A 154 3.35 8.86 -7.65
CA ILE A 154 4.41 9.84 -7.83
C ILE A 154 4.66 9.96 -9.33
N ASN A 155 4.29 11.10 -9.89
CA ASN A 155 4.34 11.32 -11.33
C ASN A 155 5.77 11.23 -11.90
N PHE A 156 6.79 11.64 -11.14
CA PHE A 156 8.17 11.66 -11.62
C PHE A 156 9.17 11.57 -10.47
N VAL A 157 10.14 10.68 -10.59
CA VAL A 157 11.34 10.60 -9.75
C VAL A 157 12.56 10.49 -10.66
N PRO A 158 13.49 11.46 -10.66
CA PRO A 158 14.65 11.43 -11.53
C PRO A 158 15.64 10.33 -11.16
N ALA A 159 16.45 9.92 -12.13
CA ALA A 159 17.57 8.99 -11.97
C ALA A 159 18.48 9.39 -10.79
N GLY A 160 18.64 8.49 -9.82
CA GLY A 160 19.48 8.71 -8.62
C GLY A 160 19.05 9.88 -7.73
N GLY A 161 17.89 10.47 -8.00
CA GLY A 161 17.39 11.64 -7.31
C GLY A 161 16.20 11.32 -6.40
N GLU A 162 15.41 12.34 -6.10
CA GLU A 162 14.30 12.24 -5.15
C GLU A 162 13.02 12.88 -5.67
N GLY A 163 11.89 12.35 -5.21
CA GLY A 163 10.55 12.89 -5.46
C GLY A 163 9.77 13.00 -4.16
N ALA A 164 9.04 14.10 -4.01
CA ALA A 164 8.11 14.29 -2.90
C ALA A 164 6.74 13.71 -3.25
N VAL A 165 6.05 13.17 -2.26
CA VAL A 165 4.70 12.63 -2.41
C VAL A 165 3.77 13.14 -1.31
N SER A 166 2.49 13.33 -1.67
CA SER A 166 1.38 13.60 -0.76
C SER A 166 0.29 12.57 -1.02
N ILE A 167 -0.02 11.76 -0.01
CA ILE A 167 -1.04 10.72 -0.01
C ILE A 167 -2.19 11.24 0.85
N ASP A 168 -3.34 11.50 0.22
CA ASP A 168 -4.54 11.93 0.92
C ASP A 168 -5.46 10.74 1.13
N ALA A 169 -6.00 10.61 2.34
CA ALA A 169 -6.91 9.54 2.72
C ALA A 169 -8.17 10.14 3.34
N MET A 170 -9.32 9.92 2.72
CA MET A 170 -10.59 10.55 3.11
C MET A 170 -11.31 9.80 4.23
N TYR A 171 -10.57 9.50 5.30
CA TYR A 171 -11.02 8.69 6.43
C TYR A 171 -11.31 9.58 7.64
N GLU A 172 -12.57 9.88 7.89
CA GLU A 172 -12.97 10.64 9.08
C GLU A 172 -12.79 9.78 10.35
N GLY A 173 -12.18 10.36 11.39
CA GLY A 173 -12.05 9.70 12.70
C GLY A 173 -10.93 8.65 12.80
N LEU A 174 -10.20 8.34 11.73
CA LEU A 174 -9.00 7.51 11.81
C LEU A 174 -7.85 8.29 12.45
N GLU A 175 -7.29 7.77 13.55
CA GLU A 175 -6.22 8.42 14.31
C GLU A 175 -4.95 7.55 14.37
N PRO A 176 -4.07 7.60 13.35
CA PRO A 176 -2.81 6.87 13.37
C PRO A 176 -1.84 7.43 14.40
N ALA A 177 -1.16 6.54 15.13
CA ALA A 177 -0.02 6.87 15.96
C ALA A 177 1.30 6.88 15.16
N ALA A 178 1.35 6.13 14.06
CA ALA A 178 2.48 6.07 13.14
C ALA A 178 2.02 5.74 11.72
N THR A 179 2.88 6.04 10.74
CA THR A 179 2.64 5.74 9.32
C THR A 179 3.92 5.24 8.68
N ASP A 180 3.84 4.12 7.98
CA ASP A 180 4.88 3.65 7.06
C ASP A 180 4.49 4.02 5.63
N VAL A 181 5.47 4.31 4.77
CA VAL A 181 5.22 4.54 3.34
C VAL A 181 6.05 3.57 2.51
N TYR A 182 5.38 2.87 1.59
CA TYR A 182 5.96 1.86 0.72
C TYR A 182 5.84 2.29 -0.74
N ILE A 183 6.86 1.96 -1.53
CA ILE A 183 6.92 2.29 -2.95
C ILE A 183 6.81 1.02 -3.78
N GLY A 184 5.84 0.99 -4.67
CA GLY A 184 5.63 -0.06 -5.66
C GLY A 184 5.92 0.44 -7.07
N ILE A 185 6.52 -0.41 -7.89
CA ILE A 185 6.57 -0.20 -9.34
C ILE A 185 5.24 -0.71 -9.88
N SER A 186 4.48 0.17 -10.53
CA SER A 186 3.17 -0.16 -11.09
C SER A 186 3.27 -0.56 -12.56
N ALA A 187 2.19 -1.12 -13.11
CA ALA A 187 2.11 -1.33 -14.56
C ALA A 187 2.22 -0.02 -15.36
N LEU A 188 1.80 1.12 -14.78
CA LEU A 188 1.94 2.44 -15.40
C LEU A 188 3.41 2.86 -15.48
N THR A 189 4.19 2.61 -14.42
CA THR A 189 5.65 2.82 -14.43
C THR A 189 6.33 2.08 -15.58
N LEU A 190 5.93 0.83 -15.85
CA LEU A 190 6.50 0.03 -16.92
C LEU A 190 6.03 0.46 -18.33
N LEU A 191 4.88 1.13 -18.44
CA LEU A 191 4.38 1.66 -19.73
C LEU A 191 5.08 2.94 -20.14
N ALA A 192 5.45 3.80 -19.18
CA ALA A 192 6.23 5.02 -19.44
C ALA A 192 7.64 4.71 -20.00
N ASP A 193 8.11 3.48 -19.87
CA ASP A 193 9.37 2.97 -20.42
C ASP A 193 9.31 2.52 -21.90
N SER A 194 8.12 2.55 -22.54
CA SER A 194 7.91 2.00 -23.89
C SER A 194 8.02 2.98 -25.05
#